data_AF-A0A8T5TLG5-F1
#
_entry.id   AF-A0A8T5TLG5-F1
#
_cell.length_a   1.000
_cell.length_b   1.000
_cell.length_c   1.000
_cell.angle_alpha   90.00
_cell.angle_beta   90.00
_cell.angle_gamma   90.00
#
_symmetry.space_group_name_H-M   'P 1'
#
loop_
_entity.id
_entity.type
_entity.pdbx_description
1 polymer ?
#
loop_
_entity_poly.entity_id
_entity_poly.type
_entity_poly.pdbx_seq_one_letter_code
_entity_poly.pdbx_strand_id
1 'polypeptide(L)' 'QNSMVENRELLGYAVCLNDAMNPMFISVGYKITLDVAVEIALRTAKNHKQPEPLFLADYFSRKKF' A
#
# COMPACT_ATOMS: atom_id res chain seq x y z
N GLN A 1 -18.42 34.37 -13.32
CA GLN A 1 -18.04 32.97 -13.64
C GLN A 1 -17.07 32.53 -12.56
N ASN A 2 -17.50 31.75 -11.57
CA ASN A 2 -16.59 31.18 -10.56
C ASN A 2 -16.28 29.75 -10.98
N SER A 3 -15.09 29.49 -11.53
CA SER A 3 -14.62 28.12 -11.70
C SER A 3 -14.11 27.62 -10.36
N MET A 4 -14.90 26.77 -9.68
CA MET A 4 -14.43 25.98 -8.55
C MET A 4 -13.49 24.92 -9.13
N VAL A 5 -12.17 25.13 -9.00
CA VAL A 5 -11.18 24.11 -9.34
C VAL A 5 -11.28 23.05 -8.25
N GLU A 6 -11.86 21.90 -8.57
CA GLU A 6 -11.82 20.72 -7.69
C GLU A 6 -10.35 20.38 -7.42
N ASN A 7 -9.93 20.52 -6.16
CA ASN A 7 -8.58 20.19 -5.73
C ASN A 7 -8.38 18.67 -5.80
N ARG A 8 -7.90 18.17 -6.94
CA ARG A 8 -7.57 16.75 -7.12
C ARG A 8 -6.21 16.47 -6.50
N GLU A 9 -6.21 16.20 -5.20
CA GLU A 9 -5.04 15.75 -4.47
C GLU A 9 -4.78 14.25 -4.70
N LEU A 10 -3.52 13.89 -4.97
CA LEU A 10 -3.11 12.49 -5.08
C LEU A 10 -3.01 11.87 -3.68
N LEU A 11 -3.94 10.97 -3.34
CA LEU A 11 -3.98 10.33 -2.01
C LEU A 11 -3.15 9.06 -1.90
N GLY A 12 -2.82 8.43 -3.02
CA GLY A 12 -2.13 7.14 -3.02
C GLY A 12 -2.11 6.44 -4.38
N TYR A 13 -1.51 5.26 -4.42
CA TYR A 13 -1.42 4.40 -5.60
C TYR A 13 -2.12 3.07 -5.39
N ALA A 14 -2.74 2.55 -6.45
CA ALA A 14 -3.09 1.15 -6.56
C ALA A 14 -1.90 0.40 -7.18
N VAL A 15 -1.25 -0.47 -6.41
CA VAL A 15 -0.01 -1.15 -6.80
C VAL A 15 -0.20 -2.66 -6.77
N CYS A 16 0.13 -3.32 -7.87
CA CYS A 16 0.27 -4.78 -7.89
C CYS A 16 1.64 -5.14 -7.34
N LEU A 17 1.69 -5.68 -6.11
CA LEU A 17 2.95 -6.07 -5.47
C LEU A 17 3.54 -7.37 -6.03
N ASN A 18 2.71 -8.18 -6.69
CA ASN A 18 3.08 -9.40 -7.38
C ASN A 18 2.29 -9.54 -8.68
N ASP A 19 2.87 -10.28 -9.63
CA ASP A 19 2.23 -10.57 -10.90
C ASP A 19 0.91 -11.31 -10.71
N ALA A 20 -0.06 -10.97 -11.56
CA ALA A 20 -1.40 -11.56 -11.59
C ALA A 20 -2.19 -11.49 -10.27
N MET A 21 -1.80 -10.64 -9.32
CA MET A 21 -2.53 -10.41 -8.07
C MET A 21 -3.32 -9.11 -8.09
N ASN A 22 -4.45 -9.10 -7.38
CA ASN A 22 -5.24 -7.88 -7.19
C ASN A 22 -4.39 -6.78 -6.54
N PRO A 23 -4.52 -5.52 -6.97
CA PRO A 23 -3.73 -4.42 -6.44
C PRO A 23 -4.01 -4.18 -4.95
N MET A 24 -3.03 -3.58 -4.30
CA MET A 24 -3.14 -2.98 -2.97
C MET A 24 -3.15 -1.46 -3.08
N PHE A 25 -3.96 -0.82 -2.25
CA PHE A 25 -3.97 0.63 -2.12
C PHE A 25 -2.92 1.05 -1.10
N ILE A 26 -1.96 1.86 -1.54
CA ILE A 26 -0.86 2.38 -0.72
C ILE A 26 -1.03 3.89 -0.64
N SER A 27 -1.07 4.40 0.58
CA SER A 27 -1.09 5.83 0.89
C SER A 27 0.09 6.20 1.78
N VAL A 28 0.32 7.50 1.93
CA VAL A 28 1.36 8.01 2.84
C VAL A 28 0.96 7.82 4.30
N GLY A 29 1.95 7.45 5.12
CA GLY A 29 1.87 7.53 6.57
C GLY A 29 2.50 8.81 7.11
N TYR A 30 3.12 8.74 8.29
CA TYR A 30 3.83 9.88 8.88
C TYR A 30 5.29 9.95 8.41
N LYS A 31 5.76 11.15 8.02
CA LYS A 31 7.16 11.44 7.62
C LYS A 31 7.70 10.55 6.48
N ILE A 32 6.85 10.19 5.53
CA ILE A 32 7.22 9.38 4.38
C ILE A 32 6.55 9.95 3.12
N THR A 33 7.26 9.90 1.99
CA THR A 33 6.71 10.23 0.68
C THR A 33 6.01 9.01 0.08
N LEU A 34 5.07 9.23 -0.84
CA LEU A 34 4.32 8.15 -1.46
C LEU A 34 5.22 7.15 -2.21
N ASP A 35 6.25 7.64 -2.90
CA ASP A 35 7.20 6.78 -3.65
C ASP A 35 7.97 5.83 -2.74
N VAL A 36 8.50 6.34 -1.62
CA VAL A 36 9.19 5.53 -0.60
C VAL A 36 8.24 4.51 0.03
N ALA A 37 6.96 4.85 0.26
CA ALA A 37 5.97 3.90 0.78
C ALA A 37 5.73 2.73 -0.21
N VAL A 38 5.62 3.03 -1.51
CA VAL A 38 5.51 2.00 -2.56
C VAL A 38 6.76 1.15 -2.65
N GLU A 39 7.94 1.77 -2.61
CA GLU A 39 9.23 1.05 -2.67
C GLU A 39 9.36 0.05 -1.52
N ILE A 40 9.03 0.45 -0.28
CA ILE A 40 9.04 -0.45 0.88
C ILE A 40 8.08 -1.61 0.65
N ALA A 41 6.86 -1.35 0.18
CA ALA A 41 5.87 -2.39 -0.07
C ALA A 41 6.33 -3.39 -1.14
N LEU A 42 6.91 -2.92 -2.24
CA LEU A 42 7.45 -3.77 -3.32
C LEU A 42 8.64 -4.61 -2.84
N ARG A 43 9.59 -4.01 -2.12
CA ARG A 43 10.79 -4.71 -1.63
C ARG A 43 10.50 -5.75 -0.55
N THR A 44 9.39 -5.59 0.16
CA THR A 44 9.00 -6.49 1.24
C THR A 44 7.90 -7.47 0.85
N ALA A 45 7.35 -7.39 -0.35
CA ALA A 45 6.45 -8.41 -0.88
C ALA A 45 7.24 -9.65 -1.32
N LYS A 46 6.72 -10.83 -1.01
CA LYS A 46 7.13 -12.10 -1.62
C LYS A 46 5.93 -12.69 -2.35
N ASN A 47 5.74 -14.00 -2.36
CA ASN A 47 4.77 -14.71 -3.19
C ASN A 47 3.28 -14.55 -2.81
N HIS A 48 2.90 -13.50 -2.09
CA HIS A 48 1.52 -13.23 -1.66
C HIS A 48 1.17 -11.75 -1.81
N LYS A 49 -0.13 -11.44 -1.88
CA LYS A 49 -0.62 -10.09 -2.19
C LYS A 49 -0.07 -8.98 -1.27
N GLN A 50 0.21 -9.28 -0.01
CA GLN A 50 0.55 -8.30 1.02
C GLN A 50 2.07 -8.15 1.19
N PRO A 51 2.58 -7.03 1.72
CA PRO A 51 3.93 -6.95 2.24
C PRO A 51 4.14 -7.98 3.37
N GLU A 52 5.32 -8.59 3.46
CA GLU A 52 5.66 -9.59 4.49
C GLU A 52 5.35 -9.13 5.92
N PRO A 53 5.62 -7.87 6.34
CA PRO A 53 5.27 -7.42 7.69
C PRO A 53 3.77 -7.54 7.98
N LEU A 54 2.92 -7.18 7.00
CA LEU A 54 1.46 -7.22 7.15
C LEU A 54 0.94 -8.65 7.12
N PHE A 55 1.47 -9.47 6.19
CA PHE A 55 1.12 -10.88 6.09
C PHE A 55 1.44 -11.64 7.38
N LEU A 56 2.65 -11.43 7.93
CA LEU A 56 3.07 -12.07 9.18
C LEU A 56 2.24 -11.57 10.37
N ALA A 57 1.94 -10.28 10.45
CA ALA A 57 1.08 -9.74 11.49
C ALA A 57 -0.32 -10.38 11.46
N ASP A 58 -0.94 -10.51 10.28
CA ASP A 58 -2.22 -11.21 10.13
C ASP A 58 -2.11 -12.68 10.53
N TYR A 59 -1.10 -13.39 10.03
CA TYR A 59 -0.84 -14.80 10.37
C TYR A 59 -0.71 -15.00 11.90
N PHE A 60 0.12 -14.20 12.57
CA PHE A 60 0.33 -14.31 14.01
C PHE A 60 -0.92 -13.91 14.82
N SER A 61 -1.70 -12.93 14.37
CA SER A 61 -2.94 -12.53 15.03
C SER A 61 -3.98 -13.66 15.10
N ARG A 62 -3.93 -14.60 14.14
CA ARG A 62 -4.82 -15.76 14.04
C ARG A 62 -4.28 -16.99 14.76
N LYS A 63 -2.98 -17.01 15.08
CA LYS A 63 -2.34 -18.14 15.73
C LYS A 63 -2.79 -18.17 17.20
N LYS A 64 -3.55 -19.21 17.56
CA LYS A 64 -3.90 -19.48 18.96
C LYS A 64 -2.68 -20.08 19.66
N PHE A 65 -2.32 -19.52 20.80
CA PHE A 65 -1.30 -20.04 21.72
C PHE A 65 -1.93 -21.02 22.71
#